data_AF-A0A432QVA3-F1
#
_entry.id   AF-A0A432QVA3-F1
#
_cell.length_a   1.000
_cell.length_b   1.000
_cell.length_c   1.000
_cell.angle_alpha   90.00
_cell.angle_beta   90.00
_cell.angle_gamma   90.00
#
_symmetry.space_group_name_H-M   'P 1'
#
loop_
_entity.id
_entity.type
_entity.pdbx_description
1 polymer ?
#
loop_
_entity_poly.entity_id
_entity_poly.type
_entity_poly.pdbx_seq_one_letter_code
_entity_poly.pdbx_strand_id
1 'polypeptide(L)'
;MKKFLAFLLIVSVSLSSVYYFKSKKGERVVPVETAVVKRGEVKRVIDATGIIKPQVGAEIKVGARISGTVVKENVKVGDYVKKGDLIAVIDNRELREELKKAKAKLEEVKKTYPKRIKAKELRLESALAELRSAEAKLKAKEENYRLKKWELERQEELFKRGYTTEQKLRKARFDLRQAESDLKSAQEALKKAKLEVEVAKKELSELKEKFKAELAVAEANLKQAEVRYSYSFIYAPKSGVISFVSTQEGETVVAGLNAPQFVTILDP
;
A
#
# COMPACT_ATOMS: atom_id res chain seq x y z
N MET A 1 90.20 103.40 -56.89
CA MET A 1 89.21 102.72 -56.02
C MET A 1 87.80 102.68 -56.64
N LYS A 2 87.62 102.16 -57.87
CA LYS A 2 86.28 102.05 -58.50
C LYS A 2 85.91 100.62 -58.94
N LYS A 3 86.87 99.69 -58.98
CA LYS A 3 86.67 98.28 -59.38
C LYS A 3 86.26 97.34 -58.23
N PHE A 4 86.42 97.76 -56.97
CA PHE A 4 86.10 96.96 -55.78
C PHE A 4 84.61 96.98 -55.40
N LEU A 5 83.89 98.08 -55.71
CA LEU A 5 82.45 98.20 -55.44
C LEU A 5 81.58 97.31 -56.34
N ALA A 6 82.01 97.05 -57.58
CA ALA A 6 81.25 96.24 -58.53
C ALA A 6 81.25 94.74 -58.16
N PHE A 7 82.31 94.25 -57.52
CA PHE A 7 82.42 92.85 -57.10
C PHE A 7 81.50 92.54 -55.89
N LEU A 8 81.34 93.50 -54.97
CA LEU A 8 80.46 93.39 -53.80
C LEU A 8 78.97 93.30 -54.16
N LEU A 9 78.57 93.94 -55.28
CA LEU A 9 77.19 93.93 -55.77
C LEU A 9 76.82 92.62 -56.47
N ILE A 10 77.78 91.95 -57.12
CA ILE A 10 77.55 90.63 -57.75
C ILE A 10 77.48 89.52 -56.67
N VAL A 11 78.23 89.66 -55.58
CA VAL A 11 78.18 88.75 -54.43
C VAL A 11 76.85 88.87 -53.68
N SER A 12 76.27 90.07 -53.52
CA SER A 12 74.97 90.23 -52.84
C SER A 12 73.78 89.70 -53.65
N VAL A 13 73.82 89.80 -54.99
CA VAL A 13 72.78 89.25 -55.88
C VAL A 13 72.85 87.72 -55.95
N SER A 14 74.05 87.13 -55.95
CA SER A 14 74.22 85.68 -55.89
C SER A 14 73.83 85.09 -54.53
N LEU A 15 74.15 85.76 -53.42
CA LEU A 15 73.68 85.36 -52.08
C LEU A 15 72.15 85.47 -51.93
N SER A 16 71.52 86.50 -52.48
CA SER A 16 70.05 86.65 -52.47
C SER A 16 69.35 85.57 -53.31
N SER A 17 69.92 85.19 -54.46
CA SER A 17 69.37 84.14 -55.33
C SER A 17 69.45 82.74 -54.69
N VAL A 18 70.56 82.44 -53.99
CA VAL A 18 70.72 81.19 -53.24
C VAL A 18 69.79 81.12 -52.03
N TYR A 19 69.52 82.24 -51.36
CA TYR A 19 68.58 82.27 -50.23
C TYR A 19 67.12 82.08 -50.68
N TYR A 20 66.73 82.65 -51.81
CA TYR A 20 65.37 82.51 -52.34
C TYR A 20 65.04 81.08 -52.80
N PHE A 21 66.00 80.38 -53.41
CA PHE A 21 65.80 78.98 -53.85
C PHE A 21 65.82 77.96 -52.69
N LYS A 22 66.40 78.29 -51.54
CA LYS A 22 66.45 77.39 -50.37
C LYS A 22 65.20 77.45 -49.49
N SER A 23 64.28 78.40 -49.74
CA SER A 23 63.10 78.65 -48.89
C SER A 23 61.81 77.91 -49.32
N LYS A 24 61.82 77.20 -50.47
CA LYS A 24 60.71 76.30 -50.85
C LYS A 24 61.12 74.84 -50.64
N LYS A 25 61.07 74.38 -49.38
CA LYS A 25 61.12 72.95 -49.05
C LYS A 25 59.72 72.51 -48.59
N GLY A 26 59.10 71.66 -49.41
CA GLY A 26 57.73 71.19 -49.26
C GLY A 26 57.43 70.45 -47.97
N GLU A 27 56.14 70.39 -47.66
CA GLU A 27 55.53 69.77 -46.48
C GLU A 27 56.02 68.34 -46.24
N ARG A 28 56.29 68.03 -44.96
CA ARG A 28 56.71 66.70 -44.51
C ARG A 28 55.48 65.78 -44.44
N VAL A 29 55.44 64.77 -45.30
CA VAL A 29 54.44 63.69 -45.25
C VAL A 29 54.83 62.72 -44.14
N VAL A 30 53.96 62.52 -43.15
CA VAL A 30 54.16 61.55 -42.07
C VAL A 30 53.54 60.22 -42.51
N PRO A 31 54.32 59.13 -42.69
CA PRO A 31 53.76 57.84 -43.05
C PRO A 31 52.93 57.29 -41.89
N VAL A 32 51.70 56.88 -42.19
CA VAL A 32 50.80 56.21 -41.26
C VAL A 32 50.58 54.77 -41.72
N GLU A 33 50.66 53.82 -40.80
CA GLU A 33 50.29 52.44 -41.10
C GLU A 33 48.79 52.36 -41.34
N THR A 34 48.40 51.74 -42.46
CA THR A 34 47.00 51.53 -42.82
C THR A 34 46.73 50.03 -42.98
N ALA A 35 45.49 49.64 -42.69
CA ALA A 35 45.01 48.27 -42.89
C ALA A 35 43.73 48.28 -43.73
N VAL A 36 43.57 47.29 -44.61
CA VAL A 36 42.38 47.13 -45.46
C VAL A 36 41.25 46.54 -44.62
N VAL A 37 40.18 47.32 -44.39
CA VAL A 37 39.00 46.88 -43.67
C VAL A 37 38.20 45.86 -44.49
N LYS A 38 37.89 44.71 -43.89
CA LYS A 38 37.02 43.68 -44.46
C LYS A 38 35.78 43.51 -43.59
N ARG A 39 34.61 43.37 -44.22
CA ARG A 39 33.37 43.03 -43.51
C ARG A 39 33.42 41.55 -43.12
N GLY A 40 33.27 41.27 -41.83
CA GLY A 40 33.18 39.93 -41.25
C GLY A 40 32.31 39.97 -40.00
N GLU A 41 31.88 38.79 -39.53
CA GLU A 41 31.06 38.69 -38.33
C GLU A 41 31.91 38.95 -37.08
N VAL A 42 31.71 40.08 -36.42
CA VAL A 42 32.38 40.41 -35.15
C VAL A 42 31.53 39.89 -34.01
N LYS A 43 31.93 38.76 -33.43
CA LYS A 43 31.23 38.17 -32.27
C LYS A 43 31.77 38.79 -31.00
N ARG A 44 30.88 39.41 -30.24
CA ARG A 44 31.17 39.87 -28.88
C ARG A 44 30.86 38.73 -27.92
N VAL A 45 31.89 37.99 -27.53
CA VAL A 45 31.77 36.98 -26.47
C VAL A 45 31.77 37.74 -25.13
N ILE A 46 30.73 37.54 -24.34
CA ILE A 46 30.64 38.08 -22.98
C ILE A 46 30.94 36.92 -22.05
N ASP A 47 32.06 37.01 -21.33
CA ASP A 47 32.37 36.06 -20.27
C ASP A 47 31.48 36.38 -19.07
N ALA A 48 30.50 35.50 -18.82
CA ALA A 48 29.57 35.63 -17.71
C ALA A 48 29.57 34.33 -16.89
N THR A 49 29.64 34.47 -15.57
CA THR A 49 29.47 33.35 -14.64
C THR A 49 27.98 33.11 -14.39
N GLY A 50 27.53 31.89 -14.69
CA GLY A 50 26.17 31.43 -14.41
C GLY A 50 26.18 30.33 -13.34
N ILE A 51 25.14 30.29 -12.51
CA ILE A 51 24.94 29.20 -11.54
C ILE A 51 24.09 28.12 -12.21
N ILE A 52 24.61 26.90 -12.31
CA ILE A 52 23.84 25.73 -12.78
C ILE A 52 23.10 25.14 -11.58
N LYS A 53 21.79 24.95 -11.71
CA LYS A 53 20.95 24.30 -10.69
C LYS A 53 20.18 23.14 -11.31
N PRO A 54 19.89 22.07 -10.55
CA PRO A 54 18.99 21.01 -10.99
C PRO A 54 17.62 21.59 -11.37
N GLN A 55 16.95 20.98 -12.34
CA GLN A 55 15.57 21.35 -12.67
C GLN A 55 14.66 21.12 -11.45
N VAL A 56 13.59 21.90 -11.34
CA VAL A 56 12.62 21.76 -10.26
C VAL A 56 12.01 20.35 -10.33
N GLY A 57 12.20 19.56 -9.26
CA GLY A 57 11.77 18.15 -9.19
C GLY A 57 12.80 17.12 -9.63
N ALA A 58 13.99 17.54 -10.07
CA ALA A 58 15.12 16.64 -10.35
C ALA A 58 15.83 16.17 -9.06
N GLU A 59 15.66 16.90 -7.95
CA GLU A 59 16.22 16.53 -6.65
C GLU A 59 15.16 15.84 -5.78
N ILE A 60 15.37 14.56 -5.45
CA ILE A 60 14.50 13.78 -4.58
C ILE A 60 15.24 13.43 -3.29
N LYS A 61 14.72 13.94 -2.17
CA LYS A 61 15.22 13.66 -0.82
C LYS A 61 14.55 12.40 -0.29
N VAL A 62 15.31 11.33 -0.16
CA VAL A 62 14.85 10.07 0.41
C VAL A 62 15.12 10.09 1.90
N GLY A 63 14.11 9.83 2.73
CA GLY A 63 14.26 9.78 4.18
C GLY A 63 13.61 8.57 4.82
N ALA A 64 13.85 8.38 6.12
CA ALA A 64 13.28 7.26 6.86
C ALA A 64 11.92 7.57 7.47
N ARG A 65 11.07 6.54 7.51
CA ARG A 65 9.75 6.56 8.16
C ARG A 65 9.77 6.04 9.58
N ILE A 66 10.84 5.34 9.97
CA ILE A 66 11.03 4.76 11.30
C ILE A 66 12.34 5.24 11.89
N SER A 67 12.40 5.33 13.21
CA SER A 67 13.63 5.59 13.95
C SER A 67 14.40 4.29 14.16
N GLY A 68 15.72 4.33 14.11
CA GLY A 68 16.58 3.19 14.37
C GLY A 68 18.02 3.43 13.89
N THR A 69 18.89 2.47 14.17
CA THR A 69 20.30 2.51 13.75
C THR A 69 20.44 1.99 12.32
N VAL A 70 21.24 2.65 11.50
CA VAL A 70 21.58 2.18 10.15
C VAL A 70 22.53 0.98 10.28
N VAL A 71 22.07 -0.20 9.88
CA VAL A 71 22.86 -1.45 9.95
C VAL A 71 23.71 -1.61 8.70
N LYS A 72 23.20 -1.19 7.55
CA LYS A 72 23.88 -1.35 6.27
C LYS A 72 23.54 -0.23 5.30
N GLU A 73 24.57 0.29 4.63
CA GLU A 73 24.48 1.26 3.55
C GLU A 73 25.02 0.60 2.27
N ASN A 74 24.20 0.52 1.21
CA ASN A 74 24.54 -0.21 -0.01
C ASN A 74 25.01 0.71 -1.16
N VAL A 75 25.08 2.02 -0.95
CA VAL A 75 25.30 3.00 -2.00
C VAL A 75 26.27 4.08 -1.56
N LYS A 76 26.91 4.76 -2.51
CA LYS A 76 27.85 5.87 -2.27
C LYS A 76 27.51 7.09 -3.12
N VAL A 77 28.04 8.24 -2.73
CA VAL A 77 27.94 9.47 -3.53
C VAL A 77 28.59 9.23 -4.90
N GLY A 78 27.86 9.55 -5.97
CA GLY A 78 28.25 9.32 -7.36
C GLY A 78 27.71 8.03 -7.97
N ASP A 79 27.15 7.11 -7.18
CA ASP A 79 26.57 5.88 -7.72
C ASP A 79 25.25 6.17 -8.46
N TYR A 80 25.04 5.45 -9.56
CA TYR A 80 23.77 5.45 -10.28
C TYR A 80 22.86 4.36 -9.73
N VAL A 81 21.67 4.75 -9.25
CA VAL A 81 20.65 3.84 -8.75
C VAL A 81 19.43 3.82 -9.67
N LYS A 82 18.76 2.67 -9.74
CA LYS A 82 17.47 2.50 -10.41
C LYS A 82 16.33 2.63 -9.41
N LYS A 83 15.15 2.99 -9.91
CA LYS A 83 13.92 2.94 -9.11
C LYS A 83 13.73 1.55 -8.49
N GLY A 84 13.60 1.50 -7.17
CA GLY A 84 13.44 0.28 -6.38
C GLY A 84 14.73 -0.30 -5.81
N ASP A 85 15.90 0.29 -6.11
CA ASP A 85 17.16 -0.18 -5.54
C ASP A 85 17.22 0.07 -4.03
N LEU A 86 17.77 -0.88 -3.29
CA LEU A 86 17.92 -0.82 -1.84
C LEU A 86 19.12 0.06 -1.47
N ILE A 87 18.84 1.20 -0.86
CA ILE A 87 19.81 2.23 -0.47
C ILE A 87 20.44 1.88 0.88
N ALA A 88 19.60 1.65 1.89
CA ALA A 88 20.04 1.39 3.26
C ALA A 88 19.06 0.50 4.01
N VAL A 89 19.56 -0.14 5.07
CA VAL A 89 18.78 -0.99 5.98
C VAL A 89 18.92 -0.44 7.40
N ILE A 90 17.78 -0.13 8.01
CA ILE A 90 17.65 0.22 9.42
C ILE A 90 17.49 -1.06 10.24
N ASP A 91 17.97 -1.08 11.48
CA ASP A 91 17.81 -2.20 12.41
C ASP A 91 16.34 -2.60 12.52
N ASN A 92 16.07 -3.85 12.15
CA ASN A 92 14.74 -4.42 12.05
C ASN A 92 14.54 -5.64 12.94
N ARG A 93 15.41 -5.86 13.93
CA ARG A 93 15.30 -7.00 14.85
C ARG A 93 13.95 -7.02 15.55
N GLU A 94 13.52 -5.89 16.11
CA GLU A 94 12.23 -5.76 16.79
C GLU A 94 11.06 -5.96 15.82
N LEU A 95 11.12 -5.33 14.65
CA LEU A 95 10.08 -5.42 13.61
C LEU A 95 9.94 -6.85 13.06
N ARG A 96 11.05 -7.56 12.90
CA ARG A 96 11.07 -8.96 12.48
C ARG A 96 10.43 -9.88 13.52
N GLU A 97 10.70 -9.65 14.81
CA GLU A 97 10.05 -10.40 15.87
C GLU A 97 8.56 -10.07 16.00
N GLU A 98 8.17 -8.80 15.79
CA GLU A 98 6.75 -8.40 15.70
C GLU A 98 6.04 -9.10 14.54
N LEU A 99 6.66 -9.12 13.36
CA LEU A 99 6.16 -9.86 12.19
C LEU A 99 6.01 -11.36 12.48
N LYS A 100 7.01 -11.97 13.12
CA LYS A 100 6.98 -13.38 13.50
C LYS A 100 5.86 -13.68 14.50
N LYS A 101 5.64 -12.81 15.49
CA LYS A 101 4.53 -12.91 16.45
C LYS A 101 3.18 -12.79 15.75
N ALA A 102 3.01 -11.82 14.85
CA ALA A 102 1.77 -11.64 14.09
C ALA A 102 1.47 -12.87 13.20
N LYS A 103 2.49 -13.40 12.51
CA LYS A 103 2.37 -14.63 11.71
C LYS A 103 2.01 -15.84 12.56
N ALA A 104 2.66 -16.01 13.71
CA ALA A 104 2.34 -17.09 14.64
C ALA A 104 0.89 -17.00 15.14
N LYS A 105 0.38 -15.78 15.41
CA LYS A 105 -1.00 -15.58 15.82
C LYS A 105 -2.00 -15.96 14.73
N LEU A 106 -1.73 -15.58 13.47
CA LEU A 106 -2.55 -15.97 12.33
C LEU A 106 -2.62 -17.50 12.18
N GLU A 107 -1.48 -18.17 12.31
CA GLU A 107 -1.40 -19.63 12.23
C GLU A 107 -2.12 -20.33 13.40
N GLU A 108 -2.03 -19.78 14.61
CA GLU A 108 -2.78 -20.26 15.77
C GLU A 108 -4.29 -20.21 15.53
N VAL A 109 -4.80 -19.09 15.01
CA VAL A 109 -6.21 -18.90 14.65
C VAL A 109 -6.62 -19.90 13.56
N LYS A 110 -5.84 -20.02 12.48
CA LYS A 110 -6.13 -20.99 11.40
C LYS A 110 -6.17 -22.44 11.86
N LYS A 111 -5.36 -22.83 12.85
CA LYS A 111 -5.33 -24.21 13.38
C LYS A 111 -6.43 -24.52 14.38
N THR A 112 -6.79 -23.55 15.23
CA THR A 112 -7.72 -23.77 16.34
C THR A 112 -9.17 -23.83 15.87
N TYR A 113 -9.52 -23.00 14.88
CA TYR A 113 -10.91 -22.83 14.47
C TYR A 113 -11.55 -24.02 13.73
N PRO A 114 -10.87 -24.71 12.79
CA PRO A 114 -11.43 -25.90 12.16
C PRO A 114 -11.82 -26.99 13.17
N LYS A 115 -11.04 -27.15 14.24
CA LYS A 115 -11.36 -28.10 15.32
C LYS A 115 -12.64 -27.71 16.06
N ARG A 116 -12.80 -26.41 16.38
CA ARG A 116 -13.99 -25.88 17.05
C ARG A 116 -15.24 -25.96 16.17
N ILE A 117 -15.10 -25.62 14.89
CA ILE A 117 -16.18 -25.73 13.89
C ILE A 117 -16.62 -27.19 13.76
N LYS A 118 -15.67 -28.12 13.58
CA LYS A 118 -15.97 -29.55 13.49
C LYS A 118 -16.69 -30.08 14.74
N ALA A 119 -16.29 -29.65 15.93
CA ALA A 119 -16.96 -30.03 17.18
C ALA A 119 -18.42 -29.54 17.23
N LYS A 120 -18.69 -28.32 16.74
CA LYS A 120 -20.06 -27.79 16.65
C LYS A 120 -20.88 -28.43 15.52
N GLU A 121 -20.25 -28.78 14.40
CA GLU A 121 -20.89 -29.52 13.31
C GLU A 121 -21.34 -30.91 13.78
N LEU A 122 -20.51 -31.63 14.53
CA LEU A 122 -20.90 -32.91 15.15
C LEU A 122 -22.09 -32.76 16.11
N ARG A 123 -22.16 -31.67 16.88
CA ARG A 123 -23.31 -31.37 17.74
C ARG A 123 -24.58 -31.05 16.96
N LEU A 124 -24.46 -30.37 15.82
CA LEU A 124 -25.60 -30.15 14.93
C LEU A 124 -26.08 -31.46 14.32
N GLU A 125 -25.15 -32.34 13.93
CA GLU A 125 -25.47 -33.66 13.38
C GLU A 125 -26.21 -34.54 14.42
N SER A 126 -25.77 -34.54 15.68
CA SER A 126 -26.49 -35.25 16.75
C SER A 126 -27.90 -34.70 16.97
N ALA A 127 -28.07 -33.36 16.99
CA ALA A 127 -29.39 -32.74 17.11
C ALA A 127 -30.31 -33.07 15.92
N LEU A 128 -29.77 -33.12 14.70
CA LEU A 128 -30.52 -33.55 13.51
C LEU A 128 -30.95 -35.03 13.59
N ALA A 129 -30.10 -35.90 14.14
CA ALA A 129 -30.45 -37.29 14.37
C ALA A 129 -31.58 -37.43 15.41
N GLU A 130 -31.55 -36.64 16.48
CA GLU A 130 -32.61 -36.57 17.49
C GLU A 130 -33.92 -36.05 16.89
N LEU A 131 -33.86 -35.01 16.04
CA LEU A 131 -35.01 -34.51 15.29
C LEU A 131 -35.65 -35.61 14.43
N ARG A 132 -34.84 -36.35 13.66
CA ARG A 132 -35.34 -37.47 12.83
C ARG A 132 -36.01 -38.55 13.68
N SER A 133 -35.46 -38.85 14.86
CA SER A 133 -36.06 -39.79 15.82
C SER A 133 -37.41 -39.28 16.36
N ALA A 134 -37.49 -37.98 16.70
CA ALA A 134 -38.73 -37.35 17.15
C ALA A 134 -39.80 -37.33 16.05
N GLU A 135 -39.42 -37.04 14.80
CA GLU A 135 -40.31 -37.10 13.63
C GLU A 135 -40.86 -38.51 13.40
N ALA A 136 -40.01 -39.53 13.48
CA ALA A 136 -40.44 -40.92 13.36
C ALA A 136 -41.42 -41.32 14.48
N LYS A 137 -41.17 -40.88 15.72
CA LYS A 137 -42.07 -41.11 16.86
C LYS A 137 -43.41 -40.40 16.69
N LEU A 138 -43.40 -39.15 16.23
CA LEU A 138 -44.62 -38.40 15.93
C LEU A 138 -45.45 -39.16 14.90
N LYS A 139 -44.84 -39.56 13.78
CA LYS A 139 -45.51 -40.31 12.72
C LYS A 139 -46.13 -41.61 13.26
N ALA A 140 -45.43 -42.37 14.09
CA ALA A 140 -45.98 -43.57 14.70
C ALA A 140 -47.21 -43.28 15.59
N LYS A 141 -47.20 -42.18 16.35
CA LYS A 141 -48.32 -41.76 17.19
C LYS A 141 -49.50 -41.18 16.40
N GLU A 142 -49.24 -40.47 15.31
CA GLU A 142 -50.25 -40.01 14.36
C GLU A 142 -51.02 -41.17 13.74
N GLU A 143 -50.30 -42.21 13.29
CA GLU A 143 -50.91 -43.41 12.72
C GLU A 143 -51.76 -44.17 13.77
N ASN A 144 -51.29 -44.26 15.01
CA ASN A 144 -52.08 -44.85 16.10
C ASN A 144 -53.33 -44.03 16.43
N TYR A 145 -53.22 -42.70 16.48
CA TYR A 145 -54.38 -41.82 16.64
C TYR A 145 -55.40 -42.03 15.52
N ARG A 146 -54.93 -42.11 14.26
CA ARG A 146 -55.80 -42.38 13.10
C ARG A 146 -56.53 -43.71 13.23
N LEU A 147 -55.82 -44.76 13.65
CA LEU A 147 -56.41 -46.08 13.88
C LEU A 147 -57.50 -46.01 14.96
N LYS A 148 -57.21 -45.38 16.11
CA LYS A 148 -58.16 -45.27 17.23
C LYS A 148 -59.35 -44.38 16.93
N LYS A 149 -59.17 -43.34 16.11
CA LYS A 149 -60.26 -42.48 15.65
C LYS A 149 -61.24 -43.27 14.78
N TRP A 150 -60.73 -44.01 13.81
CA TRP A 150 -61.55 -44.87 12.97
C TRP A 150 -62.24 -46.00 13.75
N GLU A 151 -61.56 -46.57 14.74
CA GLU A 151 -62.14 -47.60 15.62
C GLU A 151 -63.32 -47.05 16.45
N LEU A 152 -63.21 -45.81 16.95
CA LEU A 152 -64.32 -45.11 17.61
C LEU A 152 -65.48 -44.86 16.64
N GLU A 153 -65.21 -44.28 15.46
CA GLU A 153 -66.23 -44.00 14.44
C GLU A 153 -67.01 -45.27 14.06
N ARG A 154 -66.29 -46.39 13.89
CA ARG A 154 -66.88 -47.71 13.66
C ARG A 154 -67.76 -48.18 14.83
N GLN A 155 -67.31 -48.05 16.07
CA GLN A 155 -68.10 -48.47 17.24
C GLN A 155 -69.34 -47.59 17.44
N GLU A 156 -69.25 -46.29 17.13
CA GLU A 156 -70.40 -45.37 17.14
C GLU A 156 -71.45 -45.79 16.12
N GLU A 157 -71.04 -46.18 14.90
CA GLU A 157 -71.95 -46.69 13.88
C GLU A 157 -72.62 -48.01 14.28
N LEU A 158 -71.85 -48.96 14.81
CA LEU A 158 -72.38 -50.24 15.29
C LEU A 158 -73.33 -50.06 16.48
N PHE A 159 -73.09 -49.07 17.35
CA PHE A 159 -73.96 -48.75 18.48
C PHE A 159 -75.30 -48.18 18.03
N LYS A 160 -75.29 -47.26 17.05
CA LYS A 160 -76.53 -46.74 16.44
C LYS A 160 -77.39 -47.85 15.83
N ARG A 161 -76.76 -48.89 15.30
CA ARG A 161 -77.42 -50.07 14.71
C ARG A 161 -77.76 -51.17 15.73
N GLY A 162 -77.42 -51.01 17.01
CA GLY A 162 -77.73 -51.96 18.08
C GLY A 162 -76.79 -53.18 18.20
N TYR A 163 -75.66 -53.19 17.48
CA TYR A 163 -74.73 -54.34 17.43
C TYR A 163 -73.55 -54.30 18.43
N THR A 164 -73.48 -53.28 19.31
CA THR A 164 -72.42 -53.18 20.32
C THR A 164 -72.96 -52.64 21.66
N THR A 165 -72.14 -52.69 22.70
CA THR A 165 -72.49 -52.30 24.07
C THR A 165 -71.92 -50.93 24.43
N GLU A 166 -72.57 -50.20 25.34
CA GLU A 166 -72.08 -48.90 25.82
C GLU A 166 -70.67 -48.97 26.41
N GLN A 167 -70.33 -50.06 27.12
CA GLN A 167 -68.99 -50.27 27.68
C GLN A 167 -67.89 -50.28 26.58
N LYS A 168 -68.15 -50.92 25.44
CA LYS A 168 -67.21 -50.96 24.30
C LYS A 168 -67.04 -49.58 23.65
N LEU A 169 -68.13 -48.83 23.52
CA LEU A 169 -68.09 -47.46 23.01
C LEU A 169 -67.32 -46.52 23.95
N ARG A 170 -67.58 -46.59 25.27
CA ARG A 170 -66.84 -45.82 26.28
C ARG A 170 -65.34 -46.16 26.27
N LYS A 171 -64.99 -47.44 26.11
CA LYS A 171 -63.59 -47.88 25.97
C LYS A 171 -62.93 -47.27 24.72
N ALA A 172 -63.56 -47.34 23.55
CA ALA A 172 -63.03 -46.75 22.33
C ALA A 172 -62.83 -45.23 22.45
N ARG A 173 -63.75 -44.53 23.14
CA ARG A 173 -63.61 -43.10 23.42
C ARG A 173 -62.44 -42.80 24.36
N PHE A 174 -62.23 -43.62 25.38
CA PHE A 174 -61.08 -43.52 26.27
C PHE A 174 -59.75 -43.75 25.53
N ASP A 175 -59.68 -44.81 24.71
CA ASP A 175 -58.50 -45.16 23.93
C ASP A 175 -58.12 -44.05 22.93
N LEU A 176 -59.11 -43.41 22.27
CA LEU A 176 -58.85 -42.26 21.41
C LEU A 176 -58.29 -41.08 22.21
N ARG A 177 -58.85 -40.77 23.37
CA ARG A 177 -58.38 -39.67 24.23
C ARG A 177 -56.95 -39.89 24.73
N GLN A 178 -56.62 -41.14 25.00
CA GLN A 178 -55.25 -41.55 25.32
C GLN A 178 -54.33 -41.33 24.11
N ALA A 179 -54.73 -41.78 22.91
CA ALA A 179 -53.95 -41.58 21.70
C ALA A 179 -53.76 -40.10 21.32
N GLU A 180 -54.76 -39.25 21.56
CA GLU A 180 -54.68 -37.79 21.38
C GLU A 180 -53.65 -37.16 22.34
N SER A 181 -53.65 -37.60 23.60
CA SER A 181 -52.69 -37.14 24.61
C SER A 181 -51.26 -37.55 24.26
N ASP A 182 -51.09 -38.80 23.81
CA ASP A 182 -49.83 -39.32 23.29
C ASP A 182 -49.35 -38.52 22.07
N LEU A 183 -50.24 -38.22 21.12
CA LEU A 183 -49.91 -37.43 19.92
C LEU A 183 -49.43 -36.04 20.31
N LYS A 184 -50.15 -35.35 21.20
CA LYS A 184 -49.75 -34.03 21.70
C LYS A 184 -48.37 -34.09 22.37
N SER A 185 -48.10 -35.12 23.17
CA SER A 185 -46.78 -35.29 23.79
C SER A 185 -45.65 -35.46 22.75
N ALA A 186 -45.91 -36.19 21.67
CA ALA A 186 -44.95 -36.38 20.58
C ALA A 186 -44.74 -35.10 19.76
N GLN A 187 -45.78 -34.28 19.57
CA GLN A 187 -45.67 -32.97 18.93
C GLN A 187 -44.80 -32.01 19.74
N GLU A 188 -44.97 -31.96 21.07
CA GLU A 188 -44.11 -31.13 21.94
C GLU A 188 -42.67 -31.63 21.94
N ALA A 189 -42.44 -32.95 21.94
CA ALA A 189 -41.11 -33.52 21.81
C ALA A 189 -40.44 -33.13 20.47
N LEU A 190 -41.20 -33.14 19.37
CA LEU A 190 -40.72 -32.69 18.06
C LEU A 190 -40.37 -31.20 18.08
N LYS A 191 -41.23 -30.36 18.67
CA LYS A 191 -40.98 -28.92 18.79
C LYS A 191 -39.69 -28.64 19.56
N LYS A 192 -39.46 -29.36 20.67
CA LYS A 192 -38.22 -29.27 21.44
C LYS A 192 -36.99 -29.65 20.59
N ALA A 193 -37.04 -30.78 19.88
CA ALA A 193 -35.93 -31.21 19.02
C ALA A 193 -35.65 -30.21 17.88
N LYS A 194 -36.69 -29.61 17.28
CA LYS A 194 -36.53 -28.55 16.28
C LYS A 194 -35.82 -27.32 16.83
N LEU A 195 -36.20 -26.88 18.04
CA LEU A 195 -35.54 -25.76 18.72
C LEU A 195 -34.07 -26.06 19.01
N GLU A 196 -33.74 -27.28 19.44
CA GLU A 196 -32.35 -27.69 19.68
C GLU A 196 -31.49 -27.66 18.41
N VAL A 197 -32.05 -28.09 17.27
CA VAL A 197 -31.39 -27.96 15.96
C VAL A 197 -31.17 -26.50 15.59
N GLU A 198 -32.16 -25.64 15.79
CA GLU A 198 -32.06 -24.20 15.49
C GLU A 198 -30.98 -23.52 16.35
N VAL A 199 -30.95 -23.83 17.64
CA VAL A 199 -29.91 -23.35 18.57
C VAL A 199 -28.53 -23.84 18.12
N ALA A 200 -28.37 -25.13 17.83
CA ALA A 200 -27.08 -25.68 17.38
C ALA A 200 -26.61 -25.05 16.05
N LYS A 201 -27.53 -24.80 15.12
CA LYS A 201 -27.25 -24.13 13.84
C LYS A 201 -26.81 -22.68 14.07
N LYS A 202 -27.49 -21.95 14.95
CA LYS A 202 -27.17 -20.56 15.29
C LYS A 202 -25.79 -20.45 15.96
N GLU A 203 -25.50 -21.33 16.91
CA GLU A 203 -24.16 -21.40 17.54
C GLU A 203 -23.06 -21.65 16.51
N LEU A 204 -23.32 -22.51 15.51
CA LEU A 204 -22.37 -22.79 14.43
C LEU A 204 -22.17 -21.57 13.52
N SER A 205 -23.24 -20.87 13.12
CA SER A 205 -23.11 -19.65 12.31
C SER A 205 -22.39 -18.54 13.06
N GLU A 206 -22.73 -18.29 14.33
CA GLU A 206 -22.06 -17.31 15.17
C GLU A 206 -20.57 -17.63 15.34
N LEU A 207 -20.21 -18.91 15.49
CA LEU A 207 -18.82 -19.33 15.56
C LEU A 207 -18.07 -19.08 14.24
N LYS A 208 -18.71 -19.34 13.09
CA LYS A 208 -18.13 -19.08 11.77
C LYS A 208 -17.94 -17.58 11.52
N GLU A 209 -18.87 -16.75 11.97
CA GLU A 209 -18.75 -15.29 11.89
C GLU A 209 -17.63 -14.76 12.81
N LYS A 210 -17.58 -15.21 14.06
CA LYS A 210 -16.49 -14.88 14.99
C LYS A 210 -15.13 -15.28 14.41
N PHE A 211 -15.04 -16.46 13.80
CA PHE A 211 -13.82 -16.89 13.11
C PHE A 211 -13.40 -15.94 12.00
N LYS A 212 -14.34 -15.58 11.11
CA LYS A 212 -14.06 -14.66 9.99
C LYS A 212 -13.58 -13.30 10.49
N ALA A 213 -14.21 -12.79 11.55
CA ALA A 213 -13.81 -11.54 12.18
C ALA A 213 -12.40 -11.62 12.79
N GLU A 214 -12.11 -12.67 13.57
CA GLU A 214 -10.78 -12.85 14.17
C GLU A 214 -9.69 -13.11 13.12
N LEU A 215 -10.00 -13.83 12.05
CA LEU A 215 -9.09 -14.04 10.93
C LEU A 215 -8.76 -12.70 10.25
N ALA A 216 -9.77 -11.88 9.97
CA ALA A 216 -9.57 -10.57 9.36
C ALA A 216 -8.72 -9.65 10.24
N VAL A 217 -8.93 -9.67 11.57
CA VAL A 217 -8.10 -8.91 12.52
C VAL A 217 -6.66 -9.44 12.53
N ALA A 218 -6.46 -10.77 12.56
CA ALA A 218 -5.12 -11.36 12.54
C ALA A 218 -4.37 -11.07 11.23
N GLU A 219 -5.07 -11.10 10.09
CA GLU A 219 -4.52 -10.74 8.78
C GLU A 219 -4.18 -9.25 8.69
N ALA A 220 -5.06 -8.38 9.20
CA ALA A 220 -4.79 -6.94 9.26
C ALA A 220 -3.55 -6.63 10.11
N ASN A 221 -3.41 -7.30 11.27
CA ASN A 221 -2.24 -7.16 12.13
C ASN A 221 -0.96 -7.68 11.46
N LEU A 222 -1.02 -8.82 10.76
CA LEU A 222 0.10 -9.33 9.97
C LEU A 222 0.51 -8.31 8.90
N LYS A 223 -0.45 -7.78 8.14
CA LYS A 223 -0.20 -6.79 7.09
C LYS A 223 0.39 -5.50 7.66
N GLN A 224 -0.07 -5.06 8.83
CA GLN A 224 0.50 -3.91 9.51
C GLN A 224 1.96 -4.16 9.92
N ALA A 225 2.26 -5.33 10.48
CA ALA A 225 3.62 -5.72 10.84
C ALA A 225 4.53 -5.84 9.60
N GLU A 226 4.03 -6.38 8.49
CA GLU A 226 4.74 -6.44 7.20
C GLU A 226 5.06 -5.05 6.66
N VAL A 227 4.10 -4.13 6.71
CA VAL A 227 4.31 -2.74 6.28
C VAL A 227 5.35 -2.05 7.17
N ARG A 228 5.28 -2.21 8.49
CA ARG A 228 6.29 -1.64 9.40
C ARG A 228 7.67 -2.25 9.15
N TYR A 229 7.76 -3.56 8.95
CA TYR A 229 9.00 -4.23 8.58
C TYR A 229 9.56 -3.70 7.26
N SER A 230 8.69 -3.43 6.27
CA SER A 230 9.11 -2.85 4.99
C SER A 230 9.73 -1.45 5.12
N TYR A 231 9.35 -0.69 6.14
CA TYR A 231 9.93 0.65 6.40
C TYR A 231 11.38 0.60 6.89
N SER A 232 11.87 -0.58 7.32
CA SER A 232 13.29 -0.75 7.63
C SER A 232 14.19 -0.79 6.39
N PHE A 233 13.61 -0.95 5.20
CA PHE A 233 14.31 -0.95 3.94
C PHE A 233 14.05 0.36 3.21
N ILE A 234 15.11 1.12 2.95
CA ILE A 234 15.02 2.40 2.24
C ILE A 234 15.28 2.13 0.76
N TYR A 235 14.28 2.39 -0.09
CA TYR A 235 14.37 2.17 -1.54
C TYR A 235 14.43 3.48 -2.32
N ALA A 236 15.05 3.45 -3.50
CA ALA A 236 15.08 4.58 -4.43
C ALA A 236 13.71 4.80 -5.10
N PRO A 237 13.06 5.97 -4.92
CA PRO A 237 11.76 6.26 -5.54
C PRO A 237 11.84 6.50 -7.06
N LYS A 238 13.02 6.87 -7.57
CA LYS A 238 13.31 7.12 -8.98
C LYS A 238 14.75 6.69 -9.29
N SER A 239 15.05 6.44 -10.57
CA SER A 239 16.41 6.26 -11.04
C SER A 239 17.15 7.61 -11.09
N GLY A 240 18.45 7.62 -10.82
CA GLY A 240 19.28 8.82 -10.82
C GLY A 240 20.64 8.60 -10.18
N VAL A 241 21.42 9.67 -10.03
CA VAL A 241 22.74 9.66 -9.40
C VAL A 241 22.62 10.16 -7.96
N ILE A 242 23.29 9.49 -7.02
CA ILE A 242 23.32 9.93 -5.62
C ILE A 242 24.25 11.13 -5.50
N SER A 243 23.71 12.28 -5.10
CA SER A 243 24.48 13.52 -4.94
C SER A 243 24.96 13.75 -3.52
N PHE A 244 24.22 13.26 -2.52
CA PHE A 244 24.51 13.49 -1.12
C PHE A 244 24.01 12.33 -0.27
N VAL A 245 24.83 11.90 0.68
CA VAL A 245 24.52 10.93 1.74
C VAL A 245 24.71 11.64 3.07
N SER A 246 23.73 11.58 3.96
CA SER A 246 23.74 12.30 5.24
C SER A 246 24.16 11.47 6.45
N THR A 247 24.05 10.14 6.34
CA THR A 247 24.09 9.21 7.47
C THR A 247 24.97 8.03 7.14
N GLN A 248 25.80 7.62 8.09
CA GLN A 248 26.74 6.50 7.92
C GLN A 248 26.24 5.25 8.65
N GLU A 249 26.78 4.09 8.27
CA GLU A 249 26.57 2.85 9.01
C GLU A 249 26.92 3.02 10.50
N GLY A 250 26.03 2.58 11.39
CA GLY A 250 26.14 2.71 12.83
C GLY A 250 25.53 3.99 13.41
N GLU A 251 25.17 4.98 12.59
CA GLU A 251 24.47 6.17 13.07
C GLU A 251 22.99 5.88 13.36
N THR A 252 22.43 6.63 14.32
CA THR A 252 21.02 6.49 14.73
C THR A 252 20.19 7.59 14.10
N VAL A 253 19.14 7.19 13.40
CA VAL A 253 18.23 8.11 12.75
C VAL A 253 16.93 8.19 13.53
N VAL A 254 16.44 9.41 13.73
CA VAL A 254 15.18 9.67 14.42
C VAL A 254 14.18 10.21 13.41
N ALA A 255 13.10 9.45 13.18
CA ALA A 255 11.97 9.92 12.39
C ALA A 255 11.22 11.02 13.15
N GLY A 256 11.27 12.26 12.65
CA GLY A 256 10.60 13.44 13.23
C GLY A 256 9.70 14.16 12.23
N LEU A 257 9.29 15.39 12.56
CA LEU A 257 8.43 16.24 11.70
C LEU A 257 9.08 16.57 10.34
N ASN A 258 10.41 16.65 10.32
CA ASN A 258 11.19 16.67 9.08
C ASN A 258 11.72 15.26 8.85
N ALA A 259 11.37 14.64 7.71
CA ALA A 259 11.90 13.33 7.36
C ALA A 259 13.44 13.43 7.31
N PRO A 260 14.17 12.64 8.13
CA PRO A 260 15.62 12.66 8.10
C PRO A 260 16.06 12.24 6.70
N GLN A 261 16.67 13.16 5.97
CA GLN A 261 17.12 12.97 4.60
C GLN A 261 18.30 12.01 4.64
N PHE A 262 18.17 10.78 4.17
CA PHE A 262 19.24 9.77 4.07
C PHE A 262 20.13 10.04 2.86
N VAL A 263 19.49 10.13 1.68
CA VAL A 263 20.19 10.36 0.42
C VAL A 263 19.41 11.31 -0.46
N THR A 264 20.15 11.97 -1.34
CA THR A 264 19.60 12.83 -2.39
C THR A 264 19.87 12.19 -3.73
N ILE A 265 18.82 11.93 -4.48
CA ILE A 265 18.93 11.41 -5.85
C ILE A 265 18.70 12.58 -6.79
N LEU A 266 19.67 12.84 -7.66
CA LEU A 266 19.54 13.76 -8.78
C LEU A 266 19.20 12.97 -10.04
N ASP A 267 18.15 13.41 -10.73
CA ASP A 267 17.87 13.00 -12.10
C ASP A 267 18.78 13.83 -13.03
N PRO A 268 19.79 13.21 -13.67
CA PRO A 268 20.75 13.93 -14.53
C PRO A 268 20.11 14.49 -15.81
#